data_AF-A0A8J3PSR5-F1
#
_entry.id   AF-A0A8J3PSR5-F1
#
_cell.length_a   1.000
_cell.length_b   1.000
_cell.length_c   1.000
_cell.angle_alpha   90.00
_cell.angle_beta   90.00
_cell.angle_gamma   90.00
#
_symmetry.space_group_name_H-M   'P 1'
#
loop_
_entity.id
_entity.type
_entity.pdbx_description
1 polymer ?
#
loop_
_entity_poly.entity_id
_entity_poly.type
_entity_poly.pdbx_seq_one_letter_code
_entity_poly.pdbx_strand_id
1 'polypeptide(L)'
;MDAREVASYDPAQFADLLAVKPAVHRYPKSMAGRIQQLAAYLVEHYDGSADGVWEDVGDGAELLRRLMALPGFGRQKAQIFVALLGKQVGVRPQGWREAAGPYGEEGVHRSVADVVDAGSLELVRATKQEAKRAAKK
;
A
#
# COMPACT_ATOMS: atom_id res chain seq x y z
N MET A 1 13.97 14.31 3.61
CA MET A 1 12.50 14.24 3.56
C MET A 1 12.03 12.99 4.26
N ASP A 2 11.66 13.12 5.52
CA ASP A 2 10.98 12.11 6.33
C ASP A 2 9.47 12.42 6.50
N ALA A 3 8.75 11.58 7.26
CA ALA A 3 7.31 11.77 7.48
C ALA A 3 6.98 13.06 8.26
N ARG A 4 7.86 13.53 9.15
CA ARG A 4 7.64 14.75 9.93
C ARG A 4 7.78 15.97 9.03
N GLU A 5 8.83 16.01 8.23
CA GLU A 5 9.06 17.06 7.25
C GLU A 5 7.90 17.14 6.24
N VAL A 6 7.37 16.00 5.78
CA VAL A 6 6.20 15.96 4.88
C VAL A 6 4.94 16.46 5.59
N ALA A 7 4.68 16.00 6.81
CA ALA A 7 3.48 16.34 7.57
C ALA A 7 3.42 17.84 7.91
N SER A 8 4.55 18.48 8.21
CA SER A 8 4.62 19.90 8.53
C SER A 8 4.87 20.81 7.30
N TYR A 9 5.05 20.24 6.11
CA TYR A 9 5.32 21.02 4.90
C TYR A 9 4.14 21.93 4.57
N ASP A 10 4.39 23.16 4.09
CA ASP A 10 3.32 24.01 3.57
C ASP A 10 2.57 23.28 2.43
N PRO A 11 1.23 23.12 2.52
CA PRO A 11 0.49 22.30 1.56
C PRO A 11 0.59 22.76 0.11
N ALA A 12 0.66 24.07 -0.14
CA ALA A 12 0.77 24.61 -1.49
C ALA A 12 2.16 24.35 -2.07
N GLN A 13 3.21 24.65 -1.30
CA GLN A 13 4.59 24.38 -1.70
C GLN A 13 4.86 22.89 -1.88
N PHE A 14 4.28 22.03 -1.03
CA PHE A 14 4.43 20.58 -1.17
C PHE A 14 3.74 20.05 -2.44
N ALA A 15 2.57 20.58 -2.78
CA ALA A 15 1.89 20.26 -4.03
C ALA A 15 2.69 20.70 -5.26
N ASP A 16 3.34 21.86 -5.21
CA ASP A 16 4.22 22.35 -6.27
C ASP A 16 5.49 21.50 -6.38
N LEU A 17 6.09 21.11 -5.26
CA LEU A 17 7.23 20.18 -5.21
C LEU A 17 6.90 18.84 -5.89
N LEU A 18 5.75 18.25 -5.59
CA LEU A 18 5.28 16.99 -6.20
C LEU A 18 4.94 17.12 -7.69
N ALA A 19 4.75 18.34 -8.19
CA ALA A 19 4.46 18.64 -9.59
C ALA A 19 5.73 18.88 -10.43
N VAL A 20 6.90 19.05 -9.80
CA VAL A 20 8.19 19.19 -10.49
C VAL A 20 8.43 17.96 -11.38
N LYS A 21 8.89 18.17 -12.62
CA LYS A 21 9.12 17.07 -13.57
C LYS A 21 10.43 16.32 -13.26
N PRO A 22 10.44 14.98 -13.31
CA PRO A 22 9.29 14.10 -13.51
C PRO A 22 8.38 14.06 -12.28
N ALA A 23 7.08 14.31 -12.47
CA ALA A 23 6.14 14.38 -11.36
C ALA A 23 5.94 13.00 -10.72
N VAL A 24 5.82 12.97 -9.40
CA VAL A 24 5.62 11.74 -8.62
C VAL A 24 4.31 11.03 -9.02
N HIS A 25 3.28 11.80 -9.36
CA HIS A 25 2.01 11.28 -9.83
C HIS A 25 1.41 12.17 -10.91
N ARG A 26 0.62 11.58 -11.81
CA ARG A 26 -0.15 12.32 -12.85
C ARG A 26 -1.19 13.32 -12.29
N TYR A 27 -1.47 13.26 -10.98
CA TYR A 27 -2.38 14.15 -10.26
C TYR A 27 -1.66 14.70 -9.02
N PRO A 28 -0.65 15.57 -9.19
CA PRO A 28 0.27 15.93 -8.10
C PRO A 28 -0.47 16.65 -6.97
N LYS A 29 -1.36 17.61 -7.28
CA LYS A 29 -2.11 18.39 -6.27
C LYS A 29 -2.97 17.52 -5.36
N SER A 30 -3.74 16.59 -5.91
CA SER A 30 -4.59 15.72 -5.09
C SER A 30 -3.80 14.64 -4.36
N MET A 31 -2.63 14.23 -4.89
CA MET A 31 -1.76 13.28 -4.20
C MET A 31 -0.99 13.93 -3.06
N ALA A 32 -0.62 15.21 -3.18
CA ALA A 32 0.07 15.94 -2.13
C ALA A 32 -0.67 15.88 -0.81
N GLY A 33 -1.95 16.26 -0.81
CA GLY A 33 -2.78 16.20 0.41
C GLY A 33 -2.91 14.78 0.98
N ARG A 34 -3.00 13.74 0.14
CA ARG A 34 -3.08 12.35 0.61
C ARG A 34 -1.76 11.86 1.22
N ILE A 35 -0.64 12.26 0.64
CA ILE A 35 0.69 11.95 1.15
C ILE A 35 0.90 12.65 2.51
N GLN A 36 0.55 13.93 2.62
CA GLN A 36 0.63 14.65 3.91
C GLN A 36 -0.29 14.05 4.96
N GLN A 37 -1.51 13.66 4.59
CA GLN A 37 -2.44 13.01 5.52
C GLN A 37 -1.89 11.68 6.04
N LEU A 38 -1.29 10.86 5.16
CA LEU A 38 -0.65 9.62 5.58
C LEU A 38 0.58 9.89 6.46
N ALA A 39 1.40 10.88 6.12
CA ALA A 39 2.57 11.25 6.91
C ALA A 39 2.18 11.76 8.30
N ALA A 40 1.15 12.60 8.41
CA ALA A 40 0.61 13.06 9.68
C ALA A 40 0.12 11.90 10.55
N TYR A 41 -0.59 10.93 9.97
CA TYR A 41 -1.03 9.73 10.67
C TYR A 41 0.16 8.89 11.19
N LEU A 42 1.22 8.73 10.39
CA LEU A 42 2.43 8.04 10.84
C LEU A 42 3.14 8.79 11.97
N VAL A 43 3.19 10.11 11.91
CA VAL A 43 3.75 10.96 12.98
C VAL A 43 2.96 10.81 14.28
N GLU A 44 1.63 10.85 14.20
CA GLU A 44 0.75 10.77 15.37
C GLU A 44 0.75 9.39 16.04
N HIS A 45 0.76 8.31 15.25
CA HIS A 45 0.55 6.96 15.79
C HIS A 45 1.79 6.07 15.82
N TYR A 46 2.83 6.42 15.07
CA TYR A 46 4.02 5.58 14.89
C TYR A 46 5.33 6.37 14.96
N ASP A 47 5.30 7.56 15.58
CA ASP A 47 6.47 8.42 15.72
C ASP A 47 7.19 8.74 14.39
N GLY A 48 6.41 8.77 13.30
CA GLY A 48 6.90 9.01 11.94
C GLY A 48 7.52 7.78 11.26
N SER A 49 7.57 6.63 11.93
CA SER A 49 8.06 5.37 11.35
C SER A 49 6.97 4.64 10.57
N ALA A 50 7.21 4.39 9.28
CA ALA A 50 6.33 3.53 8.49
C ALA A 50 6.40 2.07 8.95
N ASP A 51 7.58 1.61 9.36
CA ASP A 51 7.82 0.23 9.80
C ASP A 51 7.00 -0.09 11.05
N GLY A 52 6.75 0.89 11.92
CA GLY A 52 5.92 0.74 13.12
C GLY A 52 4.49 0.24 12.83
N VAL A 53 4.00 0.37 11.60
CA VAL A 53 2.70 -0.17 11.18
C VAL A 53 2.68 -1.71 11.24
N TRP A 54 3.82 -2.36 10.98
CA TRP A 54 3.94 -3.83 10.94
C TRP A 54 5.00 -4.40 11.87
N GLU A 55 5.78 -3.54 12.53
CA GLU A 55 6.66 -3.93 13.62
C GLU A 55 5.86 -4.48 14.80
N ASP A 56 6.40 -5.53 15.42
CA ASP A 56 5.83 -6.27 16.56
C ASP A 56 4.43 -6.88 16.36
N VAL A 57 3.92 -6.92 15.12
CA VAL A 57 2.64 -7.57 14.85
C VAL A 57 2.82 -9.09 14.87
N GLY A 58 2.12 -9.77 15.79
CA GLY A 58 2.12 -11.23 15.89
C GLY A 58 1.06 -11.93 15.03
N ASP A 59 0.02 -11.21 14.62
CA ASP A 59 -1.16 -11.75 13.94
C ASP A 59 -1.54 -10.98 12.67
N GLY A 60 -1.95 -11.71 11.63
CA GLY A 60 -2.35 -11.18 10.34
C GLY A 60 -3.61 -10.33 10.41
N ALA A 61 -4.58 -10.65 11.28
CA ALA A 61 -5.78 -9.84 11.41
C ALA A 61 -5.47 -8.49 12.06
N GLU A 62 -4.56 -8.45 13.03
CA GLU A 62 -3.99 -7.20 13.53
C GLU A 62 -3.28 -6.39 12.43
N LEU A 63 -2.41 -7.02 11.64
CA LEU A 63 -1.69 -6.32 10.56
C LEU A 63 -2.67 -5.69 9.57
N LEU A 64 -3.70 -6.46 9.16
CA LEU A 64 -4.76 -5.96 8.29
C LEU A 64 -5.50 -4.77 8.91
N ARG A 65 -5.85 -4.86 10.20
CA ARG A 65 -6.53 -3.78 10.92
C ARG A 65 -5.68 -2.51 10.97
N ARG A 66 -4.38 -2.60 11.28
CA ARG A 66 -3.46 -1.45 11.30
C ARG A 66 -3.36 -0.81 9.90
N LEU A 67 -3.22 -1.62 8.85
CA LEU A 67 -3.18 -1.13 7.47
C LEU A 67 -4.50 -0.50 7.02
N MET A 68 -5.66 -1.03 7.45
CA MET A 68 -6.98 -0.45 7.15
C MET A 68 -7.22 0.89 7.86
N ALA A 69 -6.50 1.16 8.95
CA ALA A 69 -6.60 2.43 9.66
C ALA A 69 -5.83 3.56 8.96
N LEU A 70 -4.90 3.22 8.05
CA LEU A 70 -4.16 4.23 7.29
C LEU A 70 -5.09 5.07 6.39
N PRO A 71 -4.91 6.40 6.33
CA PRO A 71 -5.66 7.25 5.44
C PRO A 71 -5.58 6.79 3.98
N GLY A 72 -6.74 6.55 3.36
CA GLY A 72 -6.82 6.11 1.96
C GLY A 72 -6.61 4.60 1.73
N PHE A 73 -6.63 3.78 2.78
CA PHE A 73 -6.57 2.32 2.72
C PHE A 73 -7.92 1.66 3.03
N GLY A 74 -8.68 1.35 1.98
CA GLY A 74 -9.82 0.43 2.10
C GLY A 74 -9.37 -1.04 2.21
N ARG A 75 -10.30 -1.92 2.61
CA ARG A 75 -10.05 -3.37 2.84
C ARG A 75 -9.22 -4.02 1.74
N GLN A 76 -9.61 -3.85 0.46
CA GLN A 76 -8.89 -4.47 -0.65
C GLN A 76 -7.43 -4.01 -0.74
N LYS A 77 -7.16 -2.70 -0.60
CA LYS A 77 -5.79 -2.17 -0.65
C LYS A 77 -4.97 -2.69 0.53
N ALA A 78 -5.57 -2.71 1.72
CA ALA A 78 -4.91 -3.25 2.92
C ALA A 78 -4.57 -4.73 2.74
N GLN A 79 -5.47 -5.56 2.22
CA GLN A 79 -5.20 -6.98 1.94
C GLN A 79 -4.08 -7.19 0.90
N ILE A 80 -4.05 -6.38 -0.16
CA ILE A 80 -2.94 -6.40 -1.13
C ILE A 80 -1.63 -6.01 -0.45
N PHE A 81 -1.65 -5.06 0.49
CA PHE A 81 -0.46 -4.63 1.21
C PHE A 81 0.03 -5.70 2.20
N VAL A 82 -0.88 -6.39 2.91
CA VAL A 82 -0.54 -7.59 3.71
C VAL A 82 0.14 -8.65 2.82
N ALA A 83 -0.41 -8.90 1.63
CA ALA A 83 0.18 -9.84 0.69
C ALA A 83 1.59 -9.41 0.24
N LEU A 84 1.78 -8.12 -0.06
CA LEU A 84 3.08 -7.57 -0.47
C LEU A 84 4.13 -7.76 0.65
N LEU A 85 3.75 -7.41 1.88
CA LEU A 85 4.59 -7.56 3.07
C LEU A 85 5.02 -9.02 3.28
N GLY A 86 4.07 -9.97 3.24
CA GLY A 86 4.39 -11.39 3.46
C GLY A 86 5.14 -12.05 2.31
N LYS A 87 4.80 -11.72 1.05
CA LYS A 87 5.40 -12.33 -0.14
C LYS A 87 6.80 -11.79 -0.45
N GLN A 88 7.00 -10.47 -0.36
CA GLN A 88 8.21 -9.81 -0.86
C GLN A 88 9.10 -9.23 0.24
N VAL A 89 8.53 -8.80 1.37
CA VAL A 89 9.28 -8.09 2.43
C VAL A 89 9.64 -9.00 3.61
N GLY A 90 9.00 -10.17 3.74
CA GLY A 90 9.30 -11.15 4.79
C GLY A 90 8.55 -10.92 6.10
N VAL A 91 7.64 -9.95 6.16
CA VAL A 91 6.76 -9.70 7.31
C VAL A 91 5.62 -10.71 7.30
N ARG A 92 5.75 -11.77 8.12
CA ARG A 92 4.89 -12.96 8.08
C ARG A 92 4.30 -13.30 9.46
N PRO A 93 3.47 -12.43 10.07
CA PRO A 93 2.77 -12.78 11.30
C PRO A 93 1.87 -14.01 11.10
N GLN A 94 1.50 -14.69 12.19
CA GLN A 94 0.59 -15.82 12.10
C GLN A 94 -0.71 -15.41 11.39
N GLY A 95 -1.20 -16.20 10.44
CA GLY A 95 -2.47 -15.89 9.76
C GLY A 95 -2.40 -14.79 8.68
N TRP A 96 -1.20 -14.34 8.27
CA TRP A 96 -1.07 -13.25 7.30
C TRP A 96 -1.69 -13.56 5.92
N ARG A 97 -1.67 -14.83 5.48
CA ARG A 97 -2.24 -15.23 4.18
C ARG A 97 -3.76 -15.13 4.21
N GLU A 98 -4.38 -15.58 5.30
CA GLU A 98 -5.82 -15.51 5.56
C GLU A 98 -6.26 -14.05 5.64
N ALA A 99 -5.50 -13.20 6.33
CA ALA A 99 -5.75 -11.77 6.39
C ALA A 99 -5.66 -11.09 5.01
N ALA A 100 -4.67 -11.46 4.19
CA ALA A 100 -4.54 -11.03 2.80
C ALA A 100 -5.65 -11.56 1.88
N GLY A 101 -6.47 -12.52 2.34
CA GLY A 101 -7.55 -13.13 1.58
C GLY A 101 -7.07 -13.69 0.24
N PRO A 102 -7.75 -13.42 -0.89
CA PRO A 102 -7.38 -14.00 -2.18
C PRO A 102 -5.98 -13.57 -2.67
N TYR A 103 -5.42 -12.48 -2.11
CA TYR A 103 -4.08 -12.02 -2.45
C TYR A 103 -2.98 -12.77 -1.69
N GLY A 104 -3.34 -13.47 -0.60
CA GLY A 104 -2.44 -14.29 0.20
C GLY A 104 -2.23 -15.71 -0.32
N GLU A 105 -3.08 -16.17 -1.26
CA GLU A 105 -2.96 -17.49 -1.90
C GLU A 105 -1.59 -17.67 -2.56
N GLU A 106 -1.09 -18.91 -2.53
CA GLU A 106 0.17 -19.29 -3.17
C GLU A 106 -0.04 -19.56 -4.67
N GLY A 107 0.95 -19.22 -5.50
CA GLY A 107 0.87 -19.44 -6.95
C GLY A 107 -0.12 -18.54 -7.71
N VAL A 108 -0.67 -17.51 -7.08
CA VAL A 108 -1.60 -16.57 -7.74
C VAL A 108 -0.90 -15.31 -8.23
N HIS A 109 -1.43 -14.72 -9.31
CA HIS A 109 -0.95 -13.46 -9.89
C HIS A 109 -2.09 -12.43 -9.92
N ARG A 110 -2.53 -11.95 -8.75
CA ARG A 110 -3.75 -11.11 -8.62
C ARG A 110 -3.45 -9.63 -8.39
N SER A 111 -2.26 -9.29 -7.88
CA SER A 111 -1.96 -7.94 -7.43
C SER A 111 -0.49 -7.55 -7.59
N VAL A 112 -0.15 -6.33 -7.17
CA VAL A 112 1.25 -5.87 -7.16
C VAL A 112 2.13 -6.70 -6.22
N ALA A 113 1.53 -7.35 -5.21
CA ALA A 113 2.24 -8.29 -4.33
C ALA A 113 2.84 -9.48 -5.07
N ASP A 114 2.37 -9.75 -6.29
CA ASP A 114 2.80 -10.88 -7.12
C ASP A 114 3.73 -10.44 -8.26
N VAL A 115 4.11 -9.15 -8.34
CA VAL A 115 5.00 -8.61 -9.36
C VAL A 115 6.41 -8.53 -8.80
N VAL A 116 7.30 -9.40 -9.27
CA VAL A 116 8.72 -9.45 -8.89
C VAL A 116 9.66 -9.23 -10.07
N ASP A 117 9.13 -9.31 -11.29
CA ASP A 117 9.84 -9.14 -12.56
C ASP A 117 8.85 -8.76 -13.69
N ALA A 118 9.35 -8.65 -14.92
CA ALA A 118 8.52 -8.33 -16.09
C ALA A 118 7.51 -9.44 -16.43
N GLY A 119 7.87 -10.72 -16.29
CA GLY A 119 6.98 -11.83 -16.63
C GLY A 119 5.79 -11.91 -15.67
N SER A 120 6.04 -11.78 -14.37
CA SER A 120 5.00 -11.72 -13.35
C SER A 120 4.09 -10.50 -13.49
N LEU A 121 4.59 -9.35 -13.97
CA LEU A 121 3.77 -8.20 -14.32
C LEU A 121 2.77 -8.53 -15.45
N GLU A 122 3.18 -9.27 -16.47
CA GLU A 122 2.30 -9.71 -17.56
C GLU A 122 1.22 -10.66 -17.05
N LEU A 123 1.58 -11.63 -16.21
CA LEU A 123 0.62 -12.55 -15.58
C LEU A 123 -0.43 -11.78 -14.75
N VAL A 124 0.00 -10.84 -13.91
CA VAL A 124 -0.92 -10.01 -13.11
C VAL A 124 -1.86 -9.17 -14.00
N ARG A 125 -1.35 -8.66 -15.13
CA ARG A 125 -2.18 -7.93 -16.09
C ARG A 125 -3.22 -8.84 -16.74
N ALA A 126 -2.84 -10.05 -17.15
CA ALA A 126 -3.74 -11.04 -17.73
C ALA A 126 -4.86 -11.42 -16.75
N THR A 127 -4.52 -11.80 -15.52
CA THR A 127 -5.50 -12.14 -14.48
C THR A 127 -6.46 -10.99 -14.19
N LYS A 128 -5.98 -9.74 -14.11
CA LYS A 128 -6.85 -8.57 -13.92
C LYS A 128 -7.79 -8.33 -15.11
N GLN A 129 -7.35 -8.60 -16.34
CA GLN A 129 -8.19 -8.49 -17.52
C GLN A 129 -9.29 -9.56 -17.53
N GLU A 130 -8.95 -10.80 -17.20
CA GLU A 130 -9.90 -11.91 -17.09
C GLU A 130 -10.96 -11.65 -16.02
N ALA A 131 -10.55 -11.24 -14.81
CA ALA A 131 -11.49 -10.90 -13.74
C ALA A 131 -12.47 -9.78 -14.15
N LYS A 132 -11.98 -8.75 -14.85
CA LYS A 132 -12.83 -7.68 -15.40
C LYS A 132 -13.80 -8.19 -16.48
N ARG A 133 -13.39 -9.16 -17.30
CA ARG A 133 -14.27 -9.78 -18.31
C ARG A 133 -15.34 -10.64 -17.64
N ALA A 134 -14.99 -11.40 -16.61
CA ALA A 134 -15.93 -12.21 -15.86
C ALA A 134 -17.00 -11.37 -15.14
N ALA A 135 -16.62 -10.24 -14.53
CA ALA A 135 -17.55 -9.34 -13.84
C ALA A 135 -18.51 -8.54 -14.75
N LYS A 136 -18.31 -8.60 -16.07
CA LYS A 136 -19.20 -7.98 -17.07
C LYS A 136 -20.22 -8.95 -17.67
N LYS A 137 -20.10 -10.24 -17.37
CA LYS A 137 -21.06 -11.28 -17.73
C LYS A 137 -22.07 -11.45 -16.60
#